data_AF-A0A8D1X6A6-F1
#
_entry.id   AF-A0A8D1X6A6-F1
#
_cell.length_a   1.000
_cell.length_b   1.000
_cell.length_c   1.000
_cell.angle_alpha   90.00
_cell.angle_beta   90.00
_cell.angle_gamma   90.00
#
_symmetry.space_group_name_H-M   'P 1'
#
loop_
_entity.id
_entity.type
_entity.pdbx_description
1 polymer ?
#
loop_
_entity_poly.entity_id
_entity_poly.type
_entity_poly.pdbx_seq_one_letter_code
_entity_poly.pdbx_strand_id
1 'polypeptide(L)'
;MGPRRRRRKPETPRRRPASPAPAAPRRGPPLGPRRHRVLREIRILQKSTHLLLRKNPFCRLAAEAFLVHLFEDAYLLSLHAGRVTLFPKDIQLARRIRGIQEGLG
;
A
#
# COMPACT_ATOMS: atom_id res chain seq x y z
N MET A 1 29.32 16.29 -76.69
CA MET A 1 28.43 15.17 -76.29
C MET A 1 28.26 15.21 -74.77
N GLY A 2 27.05 15.46 -74.25
CA GLY A 2 26.76 15.44 -72.80
C GLY A 2 25.94 14.20 -72.40
N PRO A 3 26.07 13.67 -71.17
CA PRO A 3 25.46 12.40 -70.79
C PRO A 3 23.95 12.54 -70.53
N ARG A 4 23.17 11.61 -71.09
CA ARG A 4 21.71 11.53 -70.93
C ARG A 4 21.35 11.15 -69.49
N ARG A 5 20.74 12.07 -68.74
CA ARG A 5 20.17 11.79 -67.40
C ARG A 5 18.99 10.82 -67.52
N ARG A 6 19.14 9.60 -66.95
CA ARG A 6 18.04 8.62 -66.81
C ARG A 6 17.03 9.13 -65.77
N ARG A 7 15.76 9.27 -66.16
CA ARG A 7 14.63 9.58 -65.26
C ARG A 7 14.46 8.43 -64.24
N ARG A 8 14.51 8.73 -62.94
CA ARG A 8 14.12 7.79 -61.87
C ARG A 8 12.60 7.79 -61.72
N LYS A 9 11.98 6.60 -61.65
CA LYS A 9 10.54 6.42 -61.36
C LYS A 9 10.24 6.75 -59.89
N PRO A 10 9.06 7.30 -59.57
CA PRO A 10 8.66 7.55 -58.19
C PRO A 10 8.19 6.23 -57.52
N GLU A 11 8.79 5.89 -56.38
CA GLU A 11 8.32 4.80 -55.51
C GLU A 11 7.13 5.27 -54.67
N THR A 12 6.03 4.51 -54.70
CA THR A 12 4.84 4.75 -53.88
C THR A 12 5.13 4.48 -52.39
N PRO A 13 4.56 5.26 -51.43
CA PRO A 13 4.86 5.09 -50.02
C PRO A 13 4.24 3.80 -49.49
N ARG A 14 5.07 2.88 -48.99
CA ARG A 14 4.59 1.67 -48.29
C ARG A 14 3.96 2.05 -46.96
N ARG A 15 2.71 1.62 -46.76
CA ARG A 15 1.93 1.76 -45.52
C ARG A 15 2.66 1.07 -44.36
N ARG A 16 2.95 1.79 -43.27
CA ARG A 16 3.54 1.20 -42.05
C ARG A 16 2.54 0.18 -41.47
N PRO A 17 2.97 -1.04 -41.12
CA PRO A 17 2.11 -1.96 -40.38
C PRO A 17 1.84 -1.39 -38.98
N ALA A 18 0.62 -1.60 -38.49
CA ALA A 18 0.19 -1.13 -37.18
C ALA A 18 1.04 -1.75 -36.06
N SER A 19 1.44 -0.93 -35.09
CA SER A 19 2.13 -1.36 -33.88
C SER A 19 1.24 -2.35 -33.11
N PRO A 20 1.79 -3.44 -32.54
CA PRO A 20 0.99 -4.35 -31.72
C PRO A 20 0.47 -3.60 -30.48
N ALA A 21 -0.82 -3.75 -30.22
CA ALA A 21 -1.50 -3.16 -29.06
C ALA A 21 -0.79 -3.56 -27.74
N PRO A 22 -0.78 -2.68 -26.71
CA PRO A 22 -0.16 -3.02 -25.43
C PRO A 22 -0.87 -4.24 -24.83
N ALA A 23 -0.09 -5.32 -24.64
CA ALA A 23 -0.57 -6.54 -24.03
C ALA A 23 -1.11 -6.25 -22.62
N ALA A 24 -2.28 -6.82 -22.30
CA ALA A 24 -2.90 -6.73 -20.98
C ALA A 24 -1.90 -7.12 -19.88
N PRO A 25 -1.98 -6.49 -18.68
CA PRO A 25 -1.06 -6.79 -17.59
C PRO A 25 -1.16 -8.28 -17.25
N ARG A 26 -0.05 -8.99 -17.39
CA ARG A 26 0.07 -10.39 -17.00
C ARG A 26 -0.25 -10.47 -15.50
N ARG A 27 -1.43 -10.98 -15.14
CA ARG A 27 -1.78 -11.32 -13.76
C ARG A 27 -0.73 -12.34 -13.30
N GLY A 28 0.14 -11.91 -12.39
CA GLY A 28 1.13 -12.77 -11.76
C GLY A 28 0.46 -13.92 -10.99
N PRO A 29 1.24 -14.92 -10.57
CA PRO A 29 0.73 -16.09 -9.87
C PRO A 29 -0.12 -15.69 -8.65
N PRO A 30 -1.19 -16.44 -8.31
CA PRO A 30 -1.98 -16.16 -7.13
C PRO A 30 -1.09 -16.18 -5.90
N LEU A 31 -1.05 -15.05 -5.19
CA LEU A 31 -0.37 -14.94 -3.90
C LEU A 31 -1.01 -15.95 -2.95
N GLY A 32 -0.25 -16.99 -2.61
CA GLY A 32 -0.71 -18.15 -1.85
C GLY A 32 -1.31 -17.86 -0.46
N PRO A 33 -1.62 -18.91 0.33
CA PRO A 33 -2.53 -18.88 1.48
C PRO A 33 -2.10 -18.03 2.70
N ARG A 34 -0.98 -17.31 2.62
CA ARG A 34 -0.43 -16.49 3.71
C ARG A 34 -1.33 -15.32 4.12
N ARG A 35 -2.26 -14.89 3.26
CA ARG A 35 -3.20 -13.78 3.55
C ARG A 35 -4.13 -14.08 4.74
N HIS A 36 -4.34 -15.35 5.09
CA HIS A 36 -5.35 -15.73 6.09
C HIS A 36 -4.84 -15.79 7.54
N ARG A 37 -3.53 -15.62 7.78
CA ARG A 37 -2.96 -15.65 9.15
C ARG A 37 -3.27 -14.38 9.94
N VAL A 38 -3.10 -13.20 9.32
CA VAL A 38 -3.31 -11.91 9.97
C VAL A 38 -4.77 -11.72 10.41
N LEU A 39 -5.73 -12.07 9.55
CA LEU A 39 -7.16 -11.97 9.90
C LEU A 39 -7.56 -12.90 11.05
N ARG A 40 -6.94 -14.09 11.11
CA ARG A 40 -7.14 -15.04 12.22
C ARG A 40 -6.54 -14.49 13.51
N GLU A 41 -5.34 -13.92 13.45
CA GLU A 41 -4.68 -13.29 14.59
C GLU A 41 -5.49 -12.11 15.12
N ILE A 42 -5.93 -11.18 14.27
CA ILE A 42 -6.80 -10.07 14.66
C ILE A 42 -8.04 -10.59 15.40
N ARG A 43 -8.71 -11.61 14.84
CA ARG A 43 -9.90 -12.20 15.46
C ARG A 43 -9.61 -12.84 16.83
N ILE A 44 -8.45 -13.48 16.98
CA ILE A 44 -8.04 -14.08 18.26
C ILE A 44 -7.74 -12.98 19.28
N LEU A 45 -6.93 -11.98 18.89
CA LEU A 45 -6.51 -10.88 19.77
C LEU A 45 -7.68 -10.01 20.21
N GLN A 46 -8.67 -9.77 19.35
CA GLN A 46 -9.89 -9.02 19.69
C GLN A 46 -10.87 -9.81 20.58
N LYS A 47 -10.80 -11.15 20.57
CA LYS A 47 -11.62 -12.01 21.43
C LYS A 47 -10.98 -12.23 22.80
N SER A 48 -9.65 -12.18 22.89
CA SER A 48 -8.90 -12.39 24.14
C SER A 48 -8.66 -11.07 24.88
N THR A 49 -8.65 -11.11 26.21
CA THR A 49 -8.29 -9.96 27.07
C THR A 49 -6.94 -10.13 27.77
N HIS A 50 -6.09 -11.04 27.27
CA HIS A 50 -4.76 -11.25 27.81
C HIS A 50 -3.84 -10.09 27.44
N LEU A 51 -2.98 -9.69 28.38
CA LEU A 51 -1.95 -8.68 28.12
C LEU A 51 -1.02 -9.16 26.99
N LEU A 52 -0.82 -8.29 26.00
CA LEU A 52 0.00 -8.56 24.81
C LEU A 52 1.48 -8.37 25.08
N LEU A 53 1.84 -7.53 26.05
CA LEU A 53 3.17 -7.34 26.57
C LEU A 53 3.42 -8.30 27.73
N ARG A 54 4.67 -8.74 27.87
CA ARG A 54 5.09 -9.67 28.92
C ARG A 54 4.72 -9.15 30.32
N LYS A 55 4.17 -10.04 31.16
CA LYS A 55 3.69 -9.76 32.52
C LYS A 55 4.72 -8.99 33.33
N ASN A 56 4.33 -7.83 33.81
CA ASN A 56 5.09 -6.86 34.62
C ASN A 56 4.07 -5.95 35.35
N PRO A 57 4.47 -5.11 36.34
CA PRO A 57 3.52 -4.36 37.19
C PRO A 57 2.58 -3.41 36.40
N PHE A 58 1.51 -2.98 37.09
CA PHE A 58 0.29 -2.28 36.64
C PHE A 58 0.44 -1.26 35.49
N CYS A 59 1.56 -0.53 35.40
CA CYS A 59 1.81 0.50 34.38
C CYS A 59 1.64 0.01 32.92
N ARG A 60 1.86 -1.29 32.64
CA ARG A 60 1.74 -1.81 31.27
C ARG A 60 0.30 -2.04 30.81
N LEU A 61 -0.64 -2.26 31.73
CA LEU A 61 -2.06 -2.39 31.37
C LEU A 61 -2.57 -1.08 30.77
N ALA A 62 -2.26 0.04 31.42
CA ALA A 62 -2.60 1.38 30.93
C ALA A 62 -1.91 1.69 29.60
N ALA A 63 -0.62 1.33 29.46
CA ALA A 63 0.13 1.53 28.23
C ALA A 63 -0.41 0.69 27.05
N GLU A 64 -0.79 -0.57 27.28
CA GLU A 64 -1.40 -1.41 26.26
C GLU A 64 -2.73 -0.84 25.78
N ALA A 65 -3.61 -0.48 26.70
CA ALA A 65 -4.89 0.13 26.36
C ALA A 65 -4.69 1.40 25.52
N PHE A 66 -3.78 2.29 25.93
CA PHE A 66 -3.45 3.50 25.19
C PHE A 66 -2.96 3.20 23.77
N LEU A 67 -2.01 2.26 23.62
CA LEU A 67 -1.42 1.93 22.34
C LEU A 67 -2.44 1.32 21.37
N VAL A 68 -3.34 0.45 21.85
CA VAL A 68 -4.40 -0.15 21.01
C VAL A 68 -5.28 0.94 20.40
N HIS A 69 -5.80 1.85 21.22
CA HIS A 69 -6.64 2.95 20.74
C HIS A 69 -5.88 3.88 19.78
N LEU A 70 -4.60 4.16 20.04
CA LEU A 70 -3.78 4.98 19.16
C LEU A 70 -3.58 4.31 17.78
N PHE A 71 -3.37 2.99 17.75
CA PHE A 71 -3.20 2.25 16.50
C PHE A 71 -4.50 2.15 15.70
N GLU A 72 -5.66 2.08 16.35
CA GLU A 72 -6.96 2.13 15.68
C GLU A 72 -7.15 3.46 14.93
N ASP A 73 -6.88 4.59 15.60
CA ASP A 73 -6.98 5.92 14.97
C ASP A 73 -5.97 6.11 13.83
N ALA A 74 -4.72 5.68 14.04
CA ALA A 74 -3.71 5.75 12.99
C ALA A 74 -4.08 4.85 11.79
N TYR A 75 -4.76 3.73 12.02
CA TYR A 75 -5.22 2.85 10.95
C TYR A 75 -6.35 3.48 10.13
N LEU A 76 -7.27 4.22 10.77
CA LEU A 76 -8.28 5.02 10.06
C LEU A 76 -7.65 6.04 9.11
N LEU A 77 -6.56 6.69 9.53
CA LEU A 77 -5.79 7.62 8.67
C LEU A 77 -5.09 6.91 7.51
N SER A 78 -4.61 5.69 7.73
CA SER A 78 -4.00 4.87 6.68
C SER A 78 -5.02 4.50 5.61
N LEU A 79 -6.22 4.07 6.03
CA LEU A 79 -7.35 3.77 5.16
C LEU A 79 -7.84 5.01 4.40
N HIS A 80 -7.88 6.16 5.07
CA HIS A 80 -8.23 7.44 4.44
C HIS A 80 -7.28 7.78 3.29
N ALA A 81 -6.00 7.42 3.41
CA ALA A 81 -4.99 7.56 2.35
C ALA A 81 -4.96 6.40 1.34
N GLY A 82 -5.95 5.50 1.36
CA GLY A 82 -6.06 4.35 0.45
C GLY A 82 -5.02 3.24 0.68
N ARG A 83 -4.36 3.22 1.85
CA ARG A 83 -3.33 2.23 2.21
C ARG A 83 -3.86 1.29 3.28
N VAL A 84 -3.47 0.03 3.19
CA VAL A 84 -3.73 -0.98 4.24
C VAL A 84 -2.54 -1.09 5.20
N THR A 85 -1.38 -0.56 4.82
CA THR A 85 -0.16 -0.55 5.64
C THR A 85 -0.09 0.73 6.46
N LEU A 86 0.11 0.58 7.77
CA LEU A 86 0.39 1.67 8.72
C LEU A 86 1.80 2.22 8.51
N PHE A 87 1.95 3.55 8.52
CA PHE A 87 3.25 4.22 8.47
C PHE A 87 3.43 5.18 9.65
N PRO A 88 4.69 5.54 10.00
CA PRO A 88 4.96 6.47 11.10
C PRO A 88 4.24 7.81 10.99
N LYS A 89 4.06 8.31 9.76
CA LYS A 89 3.31 9.55 9.47
C LYS A 89 1.85 9.49 9.91
N ASP A 90 1.22 8.31 9.85
CA ASP A 90 -0.17 8.11 10.24
C ASP A 90 -0.30 8.18 11.78
N ILE A 91 0.68 7.61 12.50
CA ILE A 91 0.77 7.67 13.97
C ILE A 91 1.06 9.11 14.44
N GLN A 92 2.00 9.79 13.79
CA GLN A 92 2.33 11.19 14.10
C GLN A 92 1.12 12.10 13.88
N LEU A 93 0.37 11.88 12.80
CA LEU A 93 -0.86 12.60 12.52
C LEU A 93 -1.95 12.29 13.55
N ALA A 94 -2.16 11.03 13.91
CA ALA A 94 -3.12 10.64 14.95
C ALA A 94 -2.83 11.32 16.29
N ARG A 95 -1.56 11.31 16.73
CA ARG A 95 -1.13 12.02 17.96
C ARG A 95 -1.34 13.53 17.87
N ARG A 96 -1.12 14.12 16.70
CA ARG A 96 -1.31 15.56 16.47
C ARG A 96 -2.78 15.95 16.49
N ILE A 97 -3.67 15.12 15.94
CA ILE A 97 -5.12 15.35 15.93
C ILE A 97 -5.73 15.15 17.33
N ARG A 98 -5.29 14.12 18.06
CA ARG A 98 -5.66 13.89 19.47
C ARG A 98 -5.29 15.05 20.40
N GLY A 99 -4.35 15.90 19.99
CA GLY A 99 -3.93 17.06 20.76
C GLY A 99 -3.12 16.72 22.00
N ILE A 100 -2.88 17.73 22.83
CA ILE A 100 -1.98 17.64 24.00
C ILE A 100 -2.63 16.84 25.14
N GLN A 101 -3.96 16.78 25.24
CA GLN A 101 -4.65 16.05 26.32
C GLN A 101 -4.55 14.51 26.23
N GLU A 102 -4.42 13.95 25.02
CA GLU A 102 -4.29 12.49 24.84
C GLU A 102 -3.02 12.06 24.11
N GLY A 103 -2.29 12.96 23.46
CA GLY A 103 -1.12 12.63 22.63
C GLY A 103 0.24 12.67 23.34
N LEU A 104 0.31 13.32 24.51
CA LEU A 104 1.49 13.53 25.32
C LEU A 104 1.12 13.21 26.77
N GLY A 105 1.62 12.09 27.28
CA GLY A 105 1.48 11.74 28.70
C GLY A 105 2.21 12.71 29.61
#